data_AF-A0A9P1IXG9-F1
#
_entry.id   AF-A0A9P1IXG9-F1
#
_cell.length_a   1.000
_cell.length_b   1.000
_cell.length_c   1.000
_cell.angle_alpha   90.00
_cell.angle_beta   90.00
_cell.angle_gamma   90.00
#
_symmetry.space_group_name_H-M   'P 1'
#
loop_
_entity.id
_entity.type
_entity.pdbx_description
1 polymer ?
#
loop_
_entity_poly.entity_id
_entity_poly.type
_entity_poly.pdbx_seq_one_letter_code
_entity_poly.pdbx_strand_id
1 'polypeptide(L)'
;MEPLALFIQCWHTVVCCIGFFLNGLLIYLCIFKSPKTIQSFATFIINFALNDLVECFFDMFLAYRVVPTPGTFVIFFVYNGFCTSFGQEFCKIGNSIFLHCLPHGLWSLLVSFAYRLYIFSNTALSRTRIVQILLIVYIPSFAQIFLFAPNFSDQETAQSRALKYIPQYDLRNKTIASMSGIGNWSALYSLVHICAPIYPVYIAIFIIRRKIIQKLESVKIISKETKSMHQQLLKCLTFQAFIPVFLLIGVCLYLICQFAIFSHPIIENAVFCIVIFMPTLSPVTYLYFVRPYRLFFKKPNEIASRFADTTRNTNSQQQMSKVEI
;
A
#
# COMPACT_ATOMS: atom_id res chain seq x y z
N MET A 1 -1.63 -26.43 13.94
CA MET A 1 -2.20 -25.31 13.16
C MET A 1 -2.82 -25.91 11.91
N GLU A 2 -4.05 -25.53 11.54
CA GLU A 2 -4.67 -26.07 10.31
C GLU A 2 -3.83 -25.73 9.06
N PRO A 3 -3.76 -26.61 8.05
CA PRO A 3 -2.96 -26.39 6.85
C PRO A 3 -3.28 -25.07 6.13
N LEU A 4 -4.56 -24.69 6.09
CA LEU A 4 -5.00 -23.43 5.50
C LEU A 4 -4.47 -22.22 6.28
N ALA A 5 -4.55 -22.22 7.61
CA ALA A 5 -4.07 -21.11 8.43
C ALA A 5 -2.56 -20.91 8.29
N LEU A 6 -1.78 -22.01 8.22
CA LEU A 6 -0.34 -21.95 7.99
C LEU A 6 -0.02 -21.37 6.61
N PHE A 7 -0.74 -21.82 5.57
CA PHE A 7 -0.57 -21.29 4.21
C PHE A 7 -0.84 -19.78 4.16
N ILE A 8 -1.95 -19.32 4.76
CA ILE A 8 -2.32 -17.91 4.81
C ILE A 8 -1.27 -17.09 5.58
N GLN A 9 -0.78 -17.58 6.71
CA GLN A 9 0.29 -16.91 7.44
C GLN A 9 1.58 -16.80 6.62
N CYS A 10 1.98 -17.87 5.92
CA CYS A 10 3.13 -17.85 5.03
C CYS A 10 2.93 -16.85 3.87
N TRP A 11 1.74 -16.80 3.30
CA TRP A 11 1.36 -15.85 2.25
C TRP A 11 1.56 -14.41 2.69
N HIS A 12 0.92 -14.01 3.80
CA HIS A 12 1.06 -12.66 4.34
C HIS A 12 2.52 -12.32 4.64
N THR A 13 3.25 -13.25 5.26
CA THR A 13 4.68 -13.05 5.59
C THR A 13 5.52 -12.81 4.35
N VAL A 14 5.42 -13.67 3.34
CA VAL A 14 6.26 -13.59 2.13
C VAL A 14 5.95 -12.31 1.34
N VAL A 15 4.67 -12.04 1.09
CA VAL A 15 4.25 -10.90 0.28
C VAL A 15 4.56 -9.59 1.00
N CYS A 16 4.32 -9.49 2.31
CA CYS A 16 4.68 -8.32 3.11
C CYS A 16 6.19 -8.12 3.23
N CYS A 17 7.01 -9.17 3.33
CA CYS A 17 8.46 -9.02 3.33
C CYS A 17 8.96 -8.40 2.01
N ILE A 18 8.39 -8.83 0.88
CA ILE A 18 8.68 -8.25 -0.44
C ILE A 18 8.24 -6.78 -0.47
N GLY A 19 7.00 -6.48 -0.08
CA GLY A 19 6.47 -5.12 -0.03
C GLY A 19 7.28 -4.20 0.89
N PHE A 20 7.65 -4.69 2.07
CA PHE A 20 8.47 -3.96 3.04
C PHE A 20 9.84 -3.60 2.44
N PHE A 21 10.53 -4.57 1.85
CA PHE A 21 11.83 -4.34 1.21
C PHE A 21 11.72 -3.34 0.04
N LEU A 22 10.74 -3.52 -0.84
CA LEU A 22 10.56 -2.67 -2.03
C LEU A 22 10.22 -1.22 -1.65
N ASN A 23 9.35 -1.01 -0.66
CA ASN A 23 9.03 0.33 -0.19
C ASN A 23 10.19 0.99 0.55
N GLY A 24 10.96 0.24 1.35
CA GLY A 24 12.19 0.73 1.98
C GLY A 24 13.23 1.18 0.94
N LEU A 25 13.44 0.37 -0.10
CA LEU A 25 14.29 0.73 -1.23
C LEU A 25 13.78 1.97 -1.98
N LEU A 26 12.47 2.07 -2.19
CA LEU A 26 11.87 3.23 -2.85
C LEU A 26 12.06 4.51 -2.05
N ILE A 27 11.92 4.47 -0.72
CA ILE A 27 12.20 5.62 0.16
C ILE A 27 13.65 6.03 0.04
N TYR A 28 14.59 5.08 0.12
CA TYR A 28 16.02 5.35 -0.06
C TYR A 28 16.28 6.06 -1.41
N LEU A 29 15.74 5.55 -2.51
CA LEU A 29 15.94 6.18 -3.83
C LEU A 29 15.29 7.56 -3.92
N CYS A 30 14.12 7.77 -3.32
CA CYS A 30 13.46 9.07 -3.30
C CYS A 30 14.24 10.13 -2.51
N ILE A 31 14.88 9.74 -1.41
CA ILE A 31 15.67 10.67 -0.58
C ILE A 31 17.00 11.00 -1.27
N PHE A 32 17.71 9.98 -1.77
CA PHE A 32 19.10 10.14 -2.18
C PHE A 32 19.32 10.26 -3.70
N LYS A 33 18.34 9.91 -4.55
CA LYS A 33 18.51 9.86 -6.01
C LYS A 33 17.53 10.73 -6.80
N SER A 34 16.57 11.40 -6.16
CA SER A 34 15.60 12.26 -6.85
C SER A 34 16.21 13.61 -7.26
N PRO A 35 16.21 13.98 -8.56
CA PRO A 35 16.65 15.29 -9.00
C PRO A 35 15.69 16.40 -8.51
N LYS A 36 16.21 17.63 -8.39
CA LYS A 36 15.45 18.81 -7.93
C LYS A 36 14.14 19.02 -8.71
N THR A 37 14.13 18.69 -10.00
CA THR A 37 12.99 18.81 -10.91
C THR A 37 11.78 17.93 -10.55
N ILE A 38 11.97 16.84 -9.80
CA ILE A 38 10.87 15.93 -9.39
C ILE A 38 10.66 15.89 -7.88
N GLN A 39 11.23 16.81 -7.09
CA GLN A 39 11.16 16.74 -5.62
C GLN A 39 9.73 16.82 -5.06
N SER A 40 8.88 17.65 -5.66
CA SER A 40 7.45 17.69 -5.32
C SER A 40 6.79 16.33 -5.51
N PHE A 41 7.13 15.64 -6.60
CA PHE A 41 6.63 14.30 -6.88
C PHE A 41 7.22 13.26 -5.93
N ALA A 42 8.53 13.31 -5.66
CA ALA A 42 9.20 12.43 -4.70
C ALA A 42 8.58 12.53 -3.29
N THR A 43 8.08 13.70 -2.90
CA THR A 43 7.38 13.87 -1.61
C THR A 43 6.10 13.02 -1.53
N PHE A 44 5.30 12.97 -2.60
CA PHE A 44 4.16 12.05 -2.67
C PHE A 44 4.60 10.59 -2.63
N ILE A 45 5.65 10.22 -3.37
CA ILE A 45 6.15 8.84 -3.40
C ILE A 45 6.61 8.40 -2.01
N ILE A 46 7.32 9.25 -1.28
CA ILE A 46 7.75 8.97 0.10
C ILE A 46 6.53 8.75 1.00
N ASN A 47 5.48 9.58 0.88
CA ASN A 47 4.25 9.38 1.64
C ASN A 47 3.61 8.01 1.39
N PHE A 48 3.49 7.60 0.11
CA PHE A 48 2.99 6.26 -0.23
C PHE A 48 3.88 5.17 0.34
N ALA A 49 5.18 5.25 0.09
CA ALA A 49 6.09 4.20 0.52
C ALA A 49 6.16 4.07 2.05
N LEU A 50 5.99 5.17 2.80
CA LEU A 50 5.87 5.12 4.27
C LEU A 50 4.55 4.46 4.71
N ASN A 51 3.42 4.84 4.12
CA ASN A 51 2.14 4.18 4.37
C ASN A 51 2.22 2.68 4.04
N ASP A 52 2.73 2.34 2.87
CA ASP A 52 2.80 0.97 2.36
C ASP A 52 3.78 0.12 3.19
N LEU A 53 4.86 0.70 3.74
CA LEU A 53 5.74 0.05 4.73
C LEU A 53 4.98 -0.32 5.99
N VAL A 54 4.23 0.64 6.55
CA VAL A 54 3.45 0.44 7.78
C VAL A 54 2.37 -0.60 7.54
N GLU A 55 1.69 -0.54 6.40
CA GLU A 55 0.67 -1.50 5.99
C GLU A 55 1.26 -2.92 5.89
N CYS A 56 2.38 -3.11 5.19
CA CYS A 56 3.05 -4.41 5.10
C CYS A 56 3.50 -4.94 6.46
N PHE A 57 4.05 -4.07 7.32
CA PHE A 57 4.48 -4.47 8.65
C PHE A 57 3.32 -4.98 9.49
N PHE A 58 2.23 -4.20 9.57
CA PHE A 58 1.10 -4.58 10.42
C PHE A 58 0.27 -5.73 9.83
N ASP A 59 0.18 -5.87 8.50
CA ASP A 59 -0.44 -7.03 7.88
C ASP A 59 0.28 -8.33 8.25
N MET A 60 1.61 -8.38 8.15
CA MET A 60 2.41 -9.52 8.62
C MET A 60 2.32 -9.72 10.14
N PHE A 61 2.34 -8.63 10.91
CA PHE A 61 2.25 -8.68 12.37
C PHE A 61 0.92 -9.30 12.84
N LEU A 62 -0.17 -9.05 12.12
CA LEU A 62 -1.50 -9.52 12.49
C LEU A 62 -1.87 -10.85 11.84
N ALA A 63 -1.51 -11.04 10.56
CA ALA A 63 -1.90 -12.14 9.68
C ALA A 63 -3.34 -12.61 9.95
N TYR A 64 -4.28 -11.66 9.88
CA TYR A 64 -5.62 -11.84 10.43
C TYR A 64 -6.66 -12.19 9.38
N ARG A 65 -7.59 -13.04 9.80
CA ARG A 65 -8.81 -13.40 9.06
C ARG A 65 -9.97 -12.57 9.60
N VAL A 66 -10.81 -12.07 8.70
CA VAL A 66 -12.05 -11.38 9.07
C VAL A 66 -13.24 -12.31 8.88
N VAL A 67 -14.06 -12.46 9.91
CA VAL A 67 -15.26 -13.30 9.89
C VAL A 67 -16.47 -12.39 10.16
N PRO A 68 -17.11 -11.87 9.11
CA PRO A 68 -18.36 -11.12 9.23
C PRO A 68 -19.48 -12.06 9.66
N THR A 69 -20.33 -11.62 10.58
CA THR A 69 -21.55 -12.34 10.96
C THR A 69 -22.73 -11.74 10.20
N PRO A 70 -23.35 -12.49 9.28
CA PRO A 70 -24.48 -11.96 8.53
C PRO A 70 -25.66 -11.58 9.43
N GLY A 71 -26.36 -10.51 9.09
CA GLY A 71 -27.58 -10.04 9.79
C GLY A 71 -27.36 -9.33 11.13
N THR A 72 -26.16 -9.41 11.73
CA THR A 72 -25.88 -8.78 13.04
C THR A 72 -24.81 -7.68 12.99
N PHE A 73 -24.09 -7.56 11.86
CA PHE A 73 -22.97 -6.63 11.68
C PHE A 73 -21.88 -6.76 12.76
N VAL A 74 -21.82 -7.91 13.45
CA VAL A 74 -20.70 -8.27 14.32
C VAL A 74 -19.60 -8.84 13.45
N ILE A 75 -18.40 -8.31 13.60
CA ILE A 75 -17.23 -8.72 12.84
C ILE A 75 -16.22 -9.30 13.81
N PHE A 76 -15.76 -10.53 13.54
CA PHE A 76 -14.66 -11.13 14.27
C PHE A 76 -13.36 -10.99 13.50
N PHE A 77 -12.29 -10.71 14.25
CA PHE A 77 -10.93 -10.65 13.78
C PHE A 77 -10.17 -11.78 14.44
N VAL A 78 -9.73 -12.75 13.65
CA VAL A 78 -8.95 -13.90 14.14
C VAL A 78 -7.49 -13.67 13.79
N TYR A 79 -6.66 -13.44 14.81
CA TYR A 79 -5.25 -13.12 14.65
C TYR A 79 -4.40 -14.39 14.60
N ASN A 80 -3.52 -14.51 13.60
CA ASN A 80 -2.58 -15.63 13.48
C ASN A 80 -1.11 -15.17 13.41
N GLY A 81 -0.86 -13.87 13.37
CA GLY A 81 0.48 -13.30 13.25
C GLY A 81 1.22 -13.19 14.57
N PHE A 82 2.37 -12.52 14.51
CA PHE A 82 3.28 -12.34 15.64
C PHE A 82 2.67 -11.51 16.79
N CYS A 83 1.63 -10.72 16.53
CA CYS A 83 0.91 -9.96 17.56
C CYS A 83 0.37 -10.85 18.69
N THR A 84 0.03 -12.10 18.38
CA THR A 84 -0.51 -13.08 19.35
C THR A 84 0.48 -13.40 20.48
N SER A 85 1.79 -13.22 20.23
CA SER A 85 2.84 -13.42 21.24
C SER A 85 2.92 -12.28 22.28
N PHE A 86 2.36 -11.10 21.97
CA PHE A 86 2.32 -9.94 22.87
C PHE A 86 0.97 -9.75 23.55
N GLY A 87 -0.03 -10.56 23.17
CA GLY A 87 -1.38 -10.49 23.69
C GLY A 87 -2.36 -9.71 22.80
N GLN A 88 -3.65 -9.82 23.15
CA GLN A 88 -4.76 -9.33 22.33
C GLN A 88 -4.72 -7.81 22.11
N GLU A 89 -4.30 -7.03 23.09
CA GLU A 89 -4.27 -5.56 22.99
C GLU A 89 -3.32 -5.06 21.89
N PHE A 90 -2.15 -5.69 21.74
CA PHE A 90 -1.23 -5.37 20.66
C PHE A 90 -1.83 -5.72 19.29
N CYS A 91 -2.58 -6.83 19.19
CA CYS A 91 -3.31 -7.16 17.97
C CYS A 91 -4.40 -6.12 17.65
N LYS A 92 -5.15 -5.62 18.65
CA LYS A 92 -6.18 -4.58 18.45
C LYS A 92 -5.57 -3.26 17.97
N ILE A 93 -4.53 -2.79 18.64
CA ILE A 93 -3.82 -1.55 18.27
C ILE A 93 -3.23 -1.71 16.86
N GLY A 94 -2.56 -2.83 16.59
CA GLY A 94 -2.01 -3.13 15.28
C GLY A 94 -3.08 -3.16 14.20
N ASN A 95 -4.27 -3.72 14.49
CA ASN A 95 -5.40 -3.76 13.56
C ASN A 95 -5.92 -2.35 13.23
N SER A 96 -6.02 -1.47 14.23
CA SER A 96 -6.39 -0.07 13.99
C SER A 96 -5.36 0.67 13.14
N ILE A 97 -4.07 0.41 13.37
CA ILE A 97 -3.01 0.98 12.53
C ILE A 97 -3.02 0.37 11.13
N PHE A 98 -3.26 -0.92 10.96
CA PHE A 98 -3.37 -1.49 9.63
C PHE A 98 -4.55 -0.88 8.85
N LEU A 99 -5.75 -0.85 9.45
CA LEU A 99 -6.96 -0.40 8.77
C LEU A 99 -7.01 1.11 8.50
N HIS A 100 -6.22 1.94 9.20
CA HIS A 100 -6.10 3.36 8.84
C HIS A 100 -5.28 3.59 7.56
N CYS A 101 -4.34 2.69 7.24
CA CYS A 101 -3.48 2.79 6.07
C CYS A 101 -4.28 2.70 4.77
N LEU A 102 -5.34 1.87 4.75
CA LEU A 102 -6.18 1.65 3.56
C LEU A 102 -6.82 2.95 3.02
N PRO A 103 -7.66 3.67 3.81
CA PRO A 103 -8.22 4.93 3.35
C PRO A 103 -7.14 6.01 3.18
N HIS A 104 -6.10 6.04 4.02
CA HIS A 104 -5.03 7.02 3.87
C HIS A 104 -4.31 6.89 2.53
N GLY A 105 -3.94 5.68 2.14
CA GLY A 105 -3.32 5.37 0.85
C GLY A 105 -4.23 5.76 -0.32
N LEU A 106 -5.53 5.46 -0.21
CA LEU A 106 -6.53 5.82 -1.23
C LEU A 106 -6.68 7.34 -1.41
N TRP A 107 -6.82 8.10 -0.32
CA TRP A 107 -6.92 9.56 -0.37
C TRP A 107 -5.62 10.20 -0.87
N SER A 108 -4.48 9.71 -0.41
CA SER A 108 -3.16 10.15 -0.88
C SER A 108 -3.03 9.95 -2.38
N LEU A 109 -3.53 8.81 -2.90
CA LEU A 109 -3.52 8.50 -4.33
C LEU A 109 -4.35 9.50 -5.12
N LEU A 110 -5.58 9.78 -4.69
CA LEU A 110 -6.43 10.77 -5.32
C LEU A 110 -5.75 12.15 -5.38
N VAL A 111 -5.17 12.61 -4.27
CA VAL A 111 -4.48 13.89 -4.19
C VAL A 111 -3.26 13.91 -5.11
N SER A 112 -2.52 12.81 -5.22
CA SER A 112 -1.42 12.69 -6.16
C SER A 112 -1.87 12.85 -7.62
N PHE A 113 -2.99 12.22 -8.00
CA PHE A 113 -3.59 12.39 -9.33
C PHE A 113 -4.09 13.82 -9.55
N ALA A 114 -4.76 14.41 -8.56
CA ALA A 114 -5.25 15.78 -8.64
C ALA A 114 -4.10 16.79 -8.80
N TYR A 115 -3.02 16.64 -8.02
CA TYR A 115 -1.81 17.47 -8.14
C TYR A 115 -1.16 17.34 -9.51
N ARG A 116 -1.11 16.12 -10.07
CA ARG A 116 -0.57 15.90 -11.42
C ARG A 116 -1.41 16.58 -12.50
N LEU A 117 -2.74 16.65 -12.36
CA LEU A 117 -3.58 17.43 -13.27
C LEU A 117 -3.37 18.93 -13.07
N TYR A 118 -3.21 19.38 -11.83
CA TYR A 118 -3.02 20.79 -11.48
C TYR A 118 -1.81 21.43 -12.17
N ILE A 119 -0.66 20.74 -12.22
CA ILE A 119 0.59 21.28 -12.80
C ILE A 119 0.55 21.49 -14.32
N PHE A 120 -0.47 20.98 -15.04
CA PHE A 120 -0.62 21.24 -16.47
C PHE A 120 -1.13 22.66 -16.77
N SER A 121 -1.81 23.28 -15.81
CA SER A 121 -2.38 24.62 -15.97
C SER A 121 -1.80 25.63 -15.00
N ASN A 122 -1.00 25.20 -14.03
CA ASN A 122 -0.51 26.02 -12.93
C ASN A 122 0.98 25.76 -12.67
N THR A 123 1.63 26.71 -12.00
CA THR A 123 3.00 26.53 -11.52
C THR A 123 3.06 25.44 -10.45
N ALA A 124 4.17 24.70 -10.42
CA ALA A 124 4.36 23.63 -9.43
C ALA A 124 4.32 24.18 -8.00
N LEU A 125 3.64 23.47 -7.10
CA LEU A 125 3.60 23.86 -5.68
C LEU A 125 4.95 23.59 -5.02
N SER A 126 5.28 24.44 -4.04
CA SER A 126 6.44 24.22 -3.18
C SER A 126 6.26 22.96 -2.35
N ARG A 127 7.39 22.35 -1.96
CA ARG A 127 7.41 21.13 -1.13
C ARG A 127 6.65 21.31 0.18
N THR A 128 6.80 22.46 0.84
CA THR A 128 6.10 22.78 2.09
C THR A 128 4.58 22.75 1.93
N ARG A 129 4.05 23.33 0.84
CA ARG A 129 2.60 23.29 0.57
C ARG A 129 2.11 21.88 0.32
N ILE A 130 2.89 21.05 -0.37
CA ILE A 130 2.54 19.65 -0.59
C ILE A 130 2.49 18.88 0.73
N VAL A 131 3.48 19.08 1.61
CA VAL A 131 3.48 18.47 2.95
C VAL A 131 2.26 18.91 3.75
N GLN A 132 1.90 20.19 3.73
CA GLN A 132 0.69 20.70 4.39
C GLN A 132 -0.58 20.02 3.86
N ILE A 133 -0.72 19.87 2.54
CA ILE A 133 -1.86 19.18 1.93
C ILE A 133 -1.92 17.72 2.39
N LEU A 134 -0.78 17.01 2.38
CA LEU A 134 -0.71 15.63 2.83
C LEU A 134 -1.07 15.48 4.32
N LEU A 135 -0.61 16.40 5.17
CA LEU A 135 -0.97 16.42 6.59
C LEU A 135 -2.47 16.64 6.80
N ILE A 136 -3.09 17.57 6.08
CA ILE A 136 -4.54 17.81 6.16
C ILE A 136 -5.31 16.55 5.75
N VAL A 137 -4.89 15.90 4.67
CA VAL A 137 -5.52 14.66 4.17
C VAL A 137 -5.30 13.47 5.10
N TYR A 138 -4.24 13.49 5.91
CA TYR A 138 -3.96 12.46 6.90
C TYR A 138 -4.87 12.53 8.13
N ILE A 139 -5.39 13.71 8.51
CA ILE A 139 -6.17 13.93 9.74
C ILE A 139 -7.31 12.92 9.92
N PRO A 140 -8.19 12.67 8.93
CA PRO A 140 -9.30 11.73 9.11
C PRO A 140 -8.82 10.30 9.39
N SER A 141 -7.83 9.82 8.62
CA SER A 141 -7.25 8.49 8.84
C SER A 141 -6.51 8.39 10.17
N PHE A 142 -5.81 9.44 10.60
CA PHE A 142 -5.17 9.46 11.92
C PHE A 142 -6.19 9.39 13.06
N ALA A 143 -7.28 10.16 12.97
CA ALA A 143 -8.38 10.09 13.93
C ALA A 143 -8.99 8.68 13.99
N GLN A 144 -9.12 8.00 12.85
CA GLN A 144 -9.63 6.63 12.78
C GLN A 144 -8.84 5.66 13.69
N ILE A 145 -7.51 5.81 13.83
CA ILE A 145 -6.71 4.91 14.68
C ILE A 145 -7.25 4.89 16.12
N PHE A 146 -7.51 6.08 16.67
CA PHE A 146 -8.01 6.26 18.04
C PHE A 146 -9.49 5.97 18.17
N LEU A 147 -10.28 6.26 17.13
CA LEU A 147 -11.70 5.96 17.13
C LEU A 147 -11.96 4.46 17.02
N PHE A 148 -11.10 3.70 16.35
CA PHE A 148 -11.37 2.29 16.05
C PHE A 148 -10.94 1.34 17.17
N ALA A 149 -9.76 1.54 17.76
CA ALA A 149 -9.20 0.62 18.77
C ALA A 149 -10.15 0.33 19.96
N PRO A 150 -10.88 1.31 20.51
CA PRO A 150 -11.79 1.08 21.64
C PRO A 150 -13.04 0.26 21.28
N ASN A 151 -13.36 0.08 20.00
CA ASN A 151 -14.55 -0.67 19.57
C ASN A 151 -14.34 -2.19 19.59
N PHE A 152 -13.11 -2.66 19.81
CA PHE A 152 -12.80 -4.07 19.93
C PHE A 152 -13.10 -4.59 21.33
N SER A 153 -13.86 -5.68 21.40
CA SER A 153 -14.11 -6.39 22.65
C SER A 153 -12.85 -7.05 23.20
N ASP A 154 -12.80 -7.26 24.52
CA ASP A 154 -11.84 -8.18 25.13
C ASP A 154 -12.00 -9.63 24.64
N GLN A 155 -11.04 -10.48 25.01
CA GLN A 155 -10.94 -11.87 24.58
C GLN A 155 -12.14 -12.69 25.07
N GLU A 156 -12.56 -12.50 26.32
CA GLU A 156 -13.67 -13.23 26.92
C GLU A 156 -15.00 -12.90 26.23
N THR A 157 -15.28 -11.61 26.03
CA THR A 157 -16.48 -11.15 25.30
C THR A 157 -16.43 -11.62 23.85
N ALA A 158 -15.27 -11.59 23.19
CA ALA A 158 -15.12 -12.10 21.83
C ALA A 158 -15.41 -13.60 21.75
N GLN A 159 -14.91 -14.40 22.70
CA GLN A 159 -15.17 -15.85 22.76
C GLN A 159 -16.63 -16.16 23.02
N SER A 160 -17.27 -15.47 23.97
CA SER A 160 -18.69 -15.61 24.27
C SER A 160 -19.56 -15.28 23.04
N ARG A 161 -19.24 -14.18 22.33
CA ARG A 161 -19.90 -13.83 21.07
C ARG A 161 -19.64 -14.85 19.97
N ALA A 162 -18.43 -15.40 19.87
CA ALA A 162 -18.09 -16.40 18.85
C ALA A 162 -18.93 -17.68 19.03
N LEU A 163 -19.07 -18.17 20.27
CA LEU A 163 -19.93 -19.32 20.58
C LEU A 163 -21.41 -19.06 20.24
N LYS A 164 -21.85 -17.81 20.34
CA LYS A 164 -23.24 -17.42 20.02
C LYS A 164 -23.48 -17.26 18.51
N TYR A 165 -22.57 -16.59 17.81
CA TYR A 165 -22.81 -16.12 16.44
C TYR A 165 -22.16 -16.99 15.36
N ILE A 166 -21.04 -17.64 15.68
CA ILE A 166 -20.28 -18.49 14.76
C ILE A 166 -19.85 -19.81 15.44
N PRO A 167 -20.79 -20.58 16.06
CA PRO A 167 -20.46 -21.82 16.79
C PRO A 167 -19.80 -22.88 15.92
N GLN A 168 -19.94 -22.79 14.60
CA GLN A 168 -19.31 -23.70 13.64
C GLN A 168 -17.78 -23.57 13.57
N TYR A 169 -17.19 -22.47 14.07
CA TYR A 169 -15.75 -22.26 14.07
C TYR A 169 -15.16 -22.53 15.47
N ASP A 170 -14.18 -23.43 15.58
CA ASP A 170 -13.47 -23.65 16.84
C ASP A 170 -12.39 -22.57 17.07
N LEU A 171 -12.77 -21.54 17.83
CA LEU A 171 -11.93 -20.37 18.11
C LEU A 171 -11.46 -20.28 19.57
N ARG A 172 -11.68 -21.31 20.39
CA ARG A 172 -11.41 -21.30 21.84
C ARG A 172 -9.94 -21.00 22.18
N ASN A 173 -9.01 -21.56 21.41
CA ASN A 173 -7.56 -21.38 21.61
C ASN A 173 -6.95 -20.35 20.64
N LYS A 174 -7.76 -19.45 20.08
CA LYS A 174 -7.32 -18.42 19.15
C LYS A 174 -7.37 -17.05 19.83
N THR A 175 -6.41 -16.18 19.50
CA THR A 175 -6.49 -14.77 19.85
C THR A 175 -7.50 -14.12 18.91
N ILE A 176 -8.63 -13.65 19.45
CA ILE A 176 -9.72 -13.12 18.64
C ILE A 176 -10.22 -11.81 19.23
N ALA A 177 -10.64 -10.86 18.40
CA ALA A 177 -11.39 -9.68 18.85
C ALA A 177 -12.71 -9.61 18.07
N SER A 178 -13.73 -9.00 18.68
CA SER A 178 -15.00 -8.74 17.99
C SER A 178 -15.33 -7.26 18.01
N MET A 179 -16.01 -6.78 16.97
CA MET A 179 -16.51 -5.42 16.90
C MET A 179 -17.98 -5.42 16.47
N SER A 180 -18.80 -4.59 17.12
CA SER A 180 -20.17 -4.33 16.70
C SER A 180 -20.19 -3.17 15.71
N GLY A 181 -20.34 -3.45 14.41
CA GLY A 181 -20.04 -2.50 13.33
C GLY A 181 -20.99 -1.31 13.16
N ILE A 182 -22.21 -1.34 13.72
CA ILE A 182 -23.23 -0.30 13.48
C ILE A 182 -23.85 0.32 14.75
N GLY A 183 -23.59 -0.24 15.93
CA GLY A 183 -24.19 0.25 17.19
C GLY A 183 -23.49 1.49 17.77
N ASN A 184 -22.25 1.76 17.35
CA ASN A 184 -21.44 2.88 17.83
C ASN A 184 -21.02 3.75 16.64
N TRP A 185 -21.18 5.07 16.76
CA TRP A 185 -20.80 6.02 15.72
C TRP A 185 -19.32 5.90 15.31
N SER A 186 -18.41 5.65 16.25
CA SER A 186 -16.97 5.51 15.96
C SER A 186 -16.66 4.24 15.16
N ALA A 187 -17.34 3.12 15.45
CA ALA A 187 -17.28 1.90 14.67
C ALA A 187 -17.86 2.10 13.27
N LEU A 188 -19.03 2.76 13.19
CA LEU A 188 -19.70 3.06 11.92
C LEU A 188 -18.84 3.97 11.04
N TYR A 189 -18.28 5.04 11.60
CA TYR A 189 -17.35 5.93 10.90
C TYR A 189 -16.19 5.14 10.31
N SER A 190 -15.55 4.28 11.10
CA SER A 190 -14.39 3.51 10.65
C SER A 190 -14.76 2.52 9.55
N LEU A 191 -15.90 1.83 9.69
CA LEU A 191 -16.41 0.92 8.66
C LEU A 191 -16.73 1.67 7.35
N VAL A 192 -17.44 2.80 7.45
CA VAL A 192 -17.79 3.63 6.29
C VAL A 192 -16.53 4.21 5.66
N HIS A 193 -15.56 4.68 6.43
CA HIS A 193 -14.33 5.27 5.91
C HIS A 193 -13.45 4.26 5.17
N ILE A 194 -13.49 2.98 5.55
CA ILE A 194 -12.80 1.91 4.82
C ILE A 194 -13.58 1.52 3.55
N CYS A 195 -14.89 1.28 3.68
CA CYS A 195 -15.67 0.64 2.63
C CYS A 195 -16.26 1.60 1.61
N ALA A 196 -16.66 2.82 1.99
CA ALA A 196 -17.39 3.72 1.10
C ALA A 196 -16.50 4.54 0.16
N PRO A 197 -15.35 5.12 0.58
CA PRO A 197 -14.53 5.98 -0.29
C PRO A 197 -13.97 5.30 -1.53
N ILE A 198 -13.72 3.98 -1.49
CA ILE A 198 -13.13 3.26 -2.63
C ILE A 198 -13.94 3.46 -3.91
N TYR A 199 -15.28 3.47 -3.85
CA TYR A 199 -16.13 3.61 -5.02
C TYR A 199 -15.99 5.00 -5.70
N PRO A 200 -16.30 6.13 -5.04
CA PRO A 200 -16.18 7.44 -5.66
C PRO A 200 -14.73 7.84 -5.94
N VAL A 201 -13.78 7.48 -5.08
CA VAL A 201 -12.37 7.83 -5.29
C VAL A 201 -11.82 7.09 -6.51
N TYR A 202 -12.12 5.81 -6.68
CA TYR A 202 -11.66 5.04 -7.84
C TYR A 202 -12.21 5.62 -9.14
N ILE A 203 -13.50 5.97 -9.18
CA ILE A 203 -14.12 6.66 -10.31
C ILE A 203 -13.42 8.00 -10.59
N ALA A 204 -13.16 8.80 -9.55
CA ALA A 204 -12.47 10.08 -9.68
C ALA A 204 -11.06 9.93 -10.23
N ILE A 205 -10.30 8.91 -9.80
CA ILE A 205 -8.97 8.59 -10.34
C ILE A 205 -9.03 8.31 -11.85
N PHE A 206 -10.00 7.52 -12.32
CA PHE A 206 -10.16 7.27 -13.76
C PHE A 206 -10.52 8.53 -14.55
N ILE A 207 -11.42 9.36 -14.02
CA ILE A 207 -11.81 10.63 -14.66
C ILE A 207 -10.60 11.57 -14.75
N ILE A 208 -9.86 11.75 -13.65
CA ILE A 208 -8.68 12.61 -13.60
C ILE A 208 -7.61 12.06 -14.56
N ARG A 209 -7.38 10.73 -14.57
CA ARG A 209 -6.45 10.10 -15.51
C ARG A 209 -6.80 10.43 -16.97
N ARG A 210 -8.08 10.29 -17.36
CA ARG A 210 -8.53 10.61 -18.71
C ARG A 210 -8.23 12.08 -19.05
N LYS A 211 -8.48 13.00 -18.12
CA LYS A 211 -8.15 14.42 -18.29
C LYS A 211 -6.65 14.67 -18.45
N ILE A 212 -5.80 13.99 -17.68
CA ILE A 212 -4.33 14.11 -17.80
C ILE A 212 -3.86 13.64 -19.20
N ILE A 213 -4.39 12.52 -19.70
CA ILE A 213 -4.03 12.00 -21.03
C ILE A 213 -4.44 12.97 -22.13
N GLN A 214 -5.69 13.46 -22.12
CA GLN A 214 -6.18 14.44 -23.08
C GLN A 214 -5.37 15.74 -23.05
N LYS A 215 -5.02 16.21 -21.84
CA LYS A 215 -4.19 17.40 -21.69
C LYS A 215 -2.78 17.17 -22.21
N LEU A 216 -2.19 15.99 -22.03
CA LEU A 216 -0.88 15.67 -22.61
C LEU A 216 -0.91 15.71 -24.14
N GLU A 217 -1.92 15.10 -24.76
CA GLU A 217 -2.04 15.02 -26.23
C GLU A 217 -2.25 16.40 -26.87
N SER A 218 -2.96 17.30 -26.19
CA SER A 218 -3.23 18.65 -26.70
C SER A 218 -2.03 19.59 -26.66
N VAL A 219 -1.03 19.36 -25.80
CA VAL A 219 0.12 20.27 -25.73
C VAL A 219 1.17 19.93 -26.79
N LYS A 220 1.14 20.68 -27.91
CA LYS A 220 2.07 20.56 -29.04
C LYS A 220 3.42 21.26 -28.83
N ILE A 221 3.50 22.20 -27.87
CA ILE A 221 4.65 23.11 -27.66
C ILE A 221 5.35 22.76 -26.33
N ILE A 222 5.87 21.54 -26.20
CA ILE A 222 6.72 21.13 -25.07
C ILE A 222 8.02 20.54 -25.62
N SER A 223 9.16 20.88 -24.99
CA SER A 223 10.47 20.33 -25.34
C SER A 223 10.48 18.79 -25.28
N LYS A 224 11.29 18.14 -26.11
CA LYS A 224 11.37 16.66 -26.18
C LYS A 224 11.62 16.02 -24.80
N GLU A 225 12.43 16.65 -23.96
CA GLU A 225 12.75 16.17 -22.60
C GLU A 225 11.57 16.27 -21.63
N THR A 226 10.89 17.42 -21.60
CA THR A 226 9.69 17.61 -20.75
C THR A 226 8.56 16.67 -21.21
N LYS A 227 8.39 16.47 -22.53
CA LYS A 227 7.44 15.50 -23.08
C LYS A 227 7.77 14.07 -22.66
N SER A 228 9.05 13.67 -22.68
CA SER A 228 9.49 12.35 -22.24
C SER A 228 9.25 12.11 -20.74
N MET A 229 9.50 13.12 -19.90
CA MET A 229 9.18 13.04 -18.46
C MET A 229 7.67 12.87 -18.23
N HIS A 230 6.84 13.67 -18.90
CA HIS A 230 5.38 13.52 -18.77
C HIS A 230 4.88 12.15 -19.27
N GLN A 231 5.45 11.61 -20.34
CA GLN A 231 5.11 10.26 -20.83
C GLN A 231 5.50 9.15 -19.85
N GLN A 232 6.67 9.25 -19.21
CA GLN A 232 7.09 8.30 -18.18
C GLN A 232 6.16 8.35 -16.97
N LEU A 233 5.82 9.55 -16.53
CA LEU A 233 4.86 9.77 -15.44
C LEU A 233 3.49 9.19 -15.81
N LEU A 234 3.04 9.35 -17.06
CA LEU A 234 1.76 8.82 -17.54
C LEU A 234 1.69 7.28 -17.63
N LYS A 235 2.80 6.63 -17.96
CA LYS A 235 2.90 5.16 -17.84
C LYS A 235 2.78 4.72 -16.38
N CYS A 236 3.54 5.35 -15.48
CA CYS A 236 3.45 5.08 -14.04
C CYS A 236 2.02 5.27 -13.49
N LEU A 237 1.39 6.38 -13.87
CA LEU A 237 -0.01 6.73 -13.58
C LEU A 237 -1.01 5.67 -14.04
N THR A 238 -0.77 5.07 -15.21
CA THR A 238 -1.68 4.05 -15.74
C THR A 238 -1.70 2.82 -14.85
N PHE A 239 -0.54 2.34 -14.42
CA PHE A 239 -0.46 1.21 -13.49
C PHE A 239 -1.00 1.58 -12.10
N GLN A 240 -0.69 2.78 -11.61
CA GLN A 240 -1.20 3.27 -10.31
C GLN A 240 -2.71 3.41 -10.27
N ALA A 241 -3.36 3.73 -11.38
CA ALA A 241 -4.82 3.81 -11.43
C ALA A 241 -5.49 2.44 -11.22
N PHE A 242 -4.79 1.32 -11.46
CA PHE A 242 -5.31 -0.02 -11.21
C PHE A 242 -4.98 -0.54 -9.81
N ILE A 243 -4.02 0.05 -9.09
CA ILE A 243 -3.62 -0.41 -7.75
C ILE A 243 -4.81 -0.50 -6.78
N PRO A 244 -5.76 0.47 -6.73
CA PRO A 244 -6.90 0.36 -5.82
C PRO A 244 -7.89 -0.77 -6.15
N VAL A 245 -7.74 -1.47 -7.28
CA VAL A 245 -8.60 -2.62 -7.61
C VAL A 245 -8.51 -3.72 -6.55
N PHE A 246 -7.34 -3.90 -5.93
CA PHE A 246 -7.14 -4.89 -4.88
C PHE A 246 -7.94 -4.55 -3.63
N LEU A 247 -7.98 -3.27 -3.24
CA LEU A 247 -8.84 -2.79 -2.16
C LEU A 247 -10.32 -2.93 -2.51
N LEU A 248 -10.71 -2.59 -3.74
CA LEU A 248 -12.09 -2.75 -4.21
C LEU A 248 -12.55 -4.21 -4.14
N ILE A 249 -11.72 -5.16 -4.59
CA ILE A 249 -12.01 -6.59 -4.51
C ILE A 249 -12.15 -7.02 -3.04
N GLY A 250 -11.22 -6.63 -2.17
CA GLY A 250 -11.28 -6.94 -0.74
C GLY A 250 -12.58 -6.44 -0.08
N VAL A 251 -12.97 -5.19 -0.35
CA VAL A 251 -14.23 -4.62 0.14
C VAL A 251 -15.44 -5.38 -0.41
N CYS A 252 -15.46 -5.73 -1.70
CA CYS A 252 -16.53 -6.52 -2.29
C CYS A 252 -16.65 -7.91 -1.63
N LEU A 253 -15.53 -8.62 -1.41
CA LEU A 253 -15.53 -9.92 -0.72
C LEU A 253 -16.04 -9.80 0.71
N TYR A 254 -15.62 -8.75 1.43
CA TYR A 254 -16.13 -8.46 2.77
C TYR A 254 -17.64 -8.23 2.77
N LEU A 255 -18.17 -7.41 1.84
CA LEU A 255 -19.62 -7.14 1.75
C LEU A 255 -20.42 -8.40 1.38
N ILE A 256 -19.90 -9.23 0.47
CA ILE A 256 -20.51 -10.53 0.10
C ILE A 256 -20.66 -11.42 1.34
N CYS A 257 -19.62 -11.50 2.18
CA CYS A 257 -19.68 -12.23 3.45
C CYS A 257 -20.66 -11.58 4.42
N GLN A 258 -20.62 -10.26 4.58
CA GLN A 258 -21.43 -9.51 5.55
C GLN A 258 -22.95 -9.57 5.25
N PHE A 259 -23.34 -9.67 3.98
CA PHE A 259 -24.74 -9.74 3.55
C PHE A 259 -25.26 -11.17 3.34
N ALA A 260 -24.54 -12.19 3.84
CA ALA A 260 -24.94 -13.61 3.74
C ALA A 260 -25.07 -14.14 2.31
N ILE A 261 -24.50 -13.47 1.32
CA ILE A 261 -24.59 -13.93 -0.08
C ILE A 261 -23.79 -15.24 -0.24
N PHE A 262 -22.57 -15.27 0.31
CA PHE A 262 -21.73 -16.46 0.37
C PHE A 262 -20.66 -16.28 1.45
N SER A 263 -20.57 -17.21 2.42
CA SER A 263 -19.58 -17.16 3.50
C SER A 263 -18.82 -18.48 3.58
N HIS A 264 -17.51 -18.42 3.40
CA HIS A 264 -16.61 -19.56 3.43
C HIS A 264 -15.23 -19.11 3.95
N PRO A 265 -14.51 -19.94 4.74
CA PRO A 265 -13.19 -19.60 5.26
C PRO A 265 -12.22 -19.06 4.21
N ILE A 266 -12.27 -19.59 2.98
CA ILE A 266 -11.41 -19.12 1.88
C ILE A 266 -11.66 -17.64 1.57
N ILE A 267 -12.92 -17.20 1.51
CA ILE A 267 -13.24 -15.81 1.18
C ILE A 267 -12.89 -14.87 2.35
N GLU A 268 -13.20 -15.31 3.56
CA GLU A 268 -12.87 -14.58 4.79
C GLU A 268 -11.37 -14.29 4.92
N ASN A 269 -10.51 -15.22 4.49
CA ASN A 269 -9.07 -15.00 4.39
C ASN A 269 -8.68 -14.19 3.13
N ALA A 270 -9.37 -14.41 2.01
CA ALA A 270 -9.07 -13.76 0.73
C ALA A 270 -9.17 -12.22 0.80
N VAL A 271 -10.02 -11.67 1.67
CA VAL A 271 -10.18 -10.21 1.87
C VAL A 271 -8.81 -9.53 2.01
N PHE A 272 -8.00 -9.92 3.00
CA PHE A 272 -6.71 -9.28 3.24
C PHE A 272 -5.57 -9.89 2.41
N CYS A 273 -5.67 -11.16 2.01
CA CYS A 273 -4.73 -11.76 1.07
C CYS A 273 -4.70 -11.07 -0.30
N ILE A 274 -5.79 -10.42 -0.71
CA ILE A 274 -5.85 -9.64 -1.94
C ILE A 274 -5.43 -8.19 -1.69
N VAL A 275 -5.89 -7.58 -0.60
CA VAL A 275 -5.59 -6.17 -0.26
C VAL A 275 -4.08 -5.91 -0.18
N ILE A 276 -3.29 -6.84 0.39
CA ILE A 276 -1.83 -6.79 0.52
C ILE A 276 -1.07 -6.55 -0.81
N PHE A 277 -1.67 -6.85 -1.97
CA PHE A 277 -1.07 -6.53 -3.27
C PHE A 277 -0.98 -5.03 -3.52
N MET A 278 -1.85 -4.22 -2.91
CA MET A 278 -1.82 -2.77 -3.03
C MET A 278 -0.46 -2.19 -2.56
N PRO A 279 -0.05 -2.36 -1.29
CA PRO A 279 1.23 -1.83 -0.81
C PRO A 279 2.44 -2.56 -1.41
N THR A 280 2.28 -3.81 -1.87
CA THR A 280 3.38 -4.60 -2.45
C THR A 280 3.70 -4.21 -3.90
N LEU A 281 2.67 -3.96 -4.72
CA LEU A 281 2.85 -3.64 -6.15
C LEU A 281 3.01 -2.13 -6.41
N SER A 282 2.50 -1.28 -5.52
CA SER A 282 2.70 0.17 -5.54
C SER A 282 4.16 0.57 -5.79
N PRO A 283 5.17 0.13 -5.00
CA PRO A 283 6.56 0.54 -5.20
C PRO A 283 7.16 0.06 -6.53
N VAL A 284 6.73 -1.10 -7.04
CA VAL A 284 7.18 -1.63 -8.34
C VAL A 284 6.87 -0.65 -9.46
N THR A 285 5.70 0.01 -9.42
CA THR A 285 5.33 1.01 -10.42
C THR A 285 6.35 2.14 -10.50
N TYR A 286 6.79 2.67 -9.35
CA TYR A 286 7.77 3.75 -9.31
C TYR A 286 9.17 3.27 -9.71
N LEU A 287 9.61 2.13 -9.18
CA LEU A 287 10.93 1.57 -9.45
C LEU A 287 11.14 1.24 -10.94
N TYR A 288 10.08 0.80 -11.63
CA TYR A 288 10.15 0.44 -13.05
C TYR A 288 10.01 1.66 -13.98
N PHE A 289 9.04 2.55 -13.74
CA PHE A 289 8.71 3.63 -14.67
C PHE A 289 9.48 4.93 -14.45
N VAL A 290 9.93 5.23 -13.22
CA VAL A 290 10.63 6.50 -12.92
C VAL A 290 12.11 6.38 -13.27
N ARG A 291 12.56 7.12 -14.29
CA ARG A 291 13.90 6.99 -14.87
C ARG A 291 15.05 7.08 -13.85
N PRO A 292 15.10 8.07 -12.93
CA PRO A 292 16.16 8.12 -11.92
C PRO A 292 16.26 6.84 -11.07
N TYR A 293 15.14 6.19 -10.77
CA TYR A 293 15.09 5.03 -9.90
C TYR A 293 15.44 3.74 -10.65
N ARG A 294 14.90 3.53 -11.85
CA ARG A 294 15.27 2.35 -12.66
C ARG A 294 16.74 2.34 -13.08
N LEU A 295 17.35 3.52 -13.26
CA LEU A 295 18.78 3.62 -13.61
C LEU A 295 19.69 3.13 -12.49
N PHE A 296 19.21 3.14 -11.23
CA PHE A 296 19.94 2.53 -10.12
C PHE A 296 20.24 1.05 -10.38
N PHE A 297 19.31 0.32 -11.01
CA PHE A 297 19.48 -1.10 -11.37
C PHE A 297 20.20 -1.31 -12.71
N LYS A 298 20.38 -0.27 -13.52
CA LYS A 298 21.15 -0.35 -14.79
C LYS A 298 22.62 0.01 -14.62
N LYS A 299 22.95 0.87 -13.65
CA LYS A 299 24.32 1.28 -13.32
C LYS A 299 25.27 0.19 -12.78
N PRO A 300 24.83 -0.97 -12.21
CA PRO A 300 25.77 -2.02 -11.81
C PRO A 300 26.58 -2.52 -13.01
N ASN A 301 25.98 -2.58 -14.20
CA ASN A 301 26.64 -3.05 -15.42
C ASN A 301 27.62 -2.03 -16.00
N GLU A 302 27.37 -0.72 -15.86
CA GLU A 302 28.32 0.32 -16.31
C GLU A 302 29.52 0.46 -15.39
N ILE A 303 29.34 0.21 -14.09
CA ILE A 303 30.44 0.20 -13.12
C ILE A 303 31.28 -1.06 -13.32
N ALA A 304 30.65 -2.24 -13.45
CA ALA A 304 31.33 -3.48 -13.78
C ALA A 304 32.06 -3.43 -15.13
N SER A 305 31.48 -2.81 -16.16
CA SER A 305 32.14 -2.62 -17.45
C SER A 305 33.32 -1.64 -17.35
N ARG A 306 33.19 -0.54 -16.60
CA ARG A 306 34.29 0.40 -16.35
C ARG A 306 35.44 -0.24 -15.57
N PHE A 307 35.16 -1.11 -14.60
CA PHE A 307 36.19 -1.89 -13.92
C PHE A 307 36.86 -2.90 -14.86
N ALA A 308 36.10 -3.58 -15.73
CA ALA A 308 36.64 -4.49 -16.72
C ALA A 308 37.52 -3.79 -17.78
N ASP A 309 37.11 -2.61 -18.25
CA ASP A 309 37.85 -1.80 -19.22
C ASP A 309 39.13 -1.20 -18.60
N THR A 310 39.06 -0.76 -17.34
CA THR A 310 40.23 -0.25 -16.60
C THR A 310 41.26 -1.35 -16.41
N THR A 311 40.82 -2.58 -16.10
CA THR A 311 41.69 -3.76 -15.92
C THR A 311 42.31 -4.23 -17.24
N ARG A 312 41.57 -4.15 -18.36
CA ARG A 312 42.13 -4.42 -19.71
C ARG A 312 43.17 -3.39 -20.13
N ASN A 313 42.95 -2.11 -19.85
CA ASN A 313 43.90 -1.04 -20.17
C ASN A 313 45.19 -1.12 -19.33
N THR A 314 45.10 -1.55 -18.06
CA THR A 314 46.31 -1.77 -17.24
C THR A 314 47.13 -2.97 -17.70
N ASN A 315 46.47 -4.06 -18.09
CA ASN A 315 47.16 -5.27 -18.58
C ASN A 315 47.83 -5.05 -19.96
N SER A 316 47.22 -4.26 -20.83
CA SER A 316 47.79 -3.91 -22.14
C SER A 316 48.96 -2.93 -22.03
N GLN A 317 48.93 -1.98 -21.08
CA GLN A 317 50.09 -1.13 -20.78
C GLN A 317 51.26 -1.92 -20.18
N GLN A 318 51.00 -2.90 -19.31
CA GLN A 318 52.05 -3.78 -18.78
C GLN A 318 52.65 -4.72 -19.84
N GLN A 319 51.87 -5.18 -20.81
CA GLN A 319 52.38 -5.97 -21.93
C GLN A 319 53.27 -5.15 -22.87
N MET A 320 52.92 -3.89 -23.17
CA MET A 320 53.77 -3.02 -24.00
C MET A 320 55.11 -2.70 -23.32
N SER A 321 55.12 -2.49 -21.99
CA SER A 321 56.37 -2.23 -21.25
C SER A 321 57.35 -3.41 -21.17
N LYS A 322 56.89 -4.64 -21.43
CA LYS A 322 57.73 -5.86 -21.42
C LYS A 322 58.37 -6.19 -22.77
N VAL A 323 57.96 -5.51 -23.84
CA VAL A 323 58.48 -5.72 -25.20
C VAL A 323 59.64 -4.76 -25.52
N GLU A 324 59.89 -3.75 -24.67
CA GLU A 324 60.96 -2.74 -24.84
C GLU A 324 62.27 -3.06 -24.09
N ILE A 325 62.54 -4.33 -23.75
CA ILE A 325 63.83 -4.75 -23.14
C ILE A 325 64.58 -5.70 -24.04
#